data_AF-A0AA38NUQ4-F1
#
_entry.id   AF-A0AA38NUQ4-F1
#
_cell.length_a   1.000
_cell.length_b   1.000
_cell.length_c   1.000
_cell.angle_alpha   90.00
_cell.angle_beta   90.00
_cell.angle_gamma   90.00
#
_symmetry.space_group_name_H-M   'P 1'
#
loop_
_entity.id
_entity.type
_entity.pdbx_description
1 polymer ?
#
loop_
_entity_poly.entity_id
_entity_poly.type
_entity_poly.pdbx_seq_one_letter_code
_entity_poly.pdbx_strand_id
1 'polypeptide(L)' 'ITTPGERQHYAFCLIDMLFKHLPASYSVGLLYDIACQLERSCIKWGFLQEFLPRITFAISVFHAFGHGWPCQCIYHP' A
#
# COMPACT_ATOMS: atom_id res chain seq x y z
N ILE A 1 12.03 22.48 -4.35
CA ILE A 1 11.40 21.31 -3.69
C ILE A 1 12.43 20.72 -2.74
N THR A 2 12.26 20.90 -1.43
CA THR A 2 13.23 20.49 -0.38
C THR A 2 12.69 19.37 0.53
N THR A 3 11.54 18.80 0.20
CA THR A 3 10.94 17.72 0.99
C THR A 3 11.41 16.35 0.50
N PRO A 4 11.77 15.42 1.41
CA PRO A 4 12.25 14.10 1.01
C PRO A 4 11.13 13.25 0.38
N GLY A 5 11.49 12.49 -0.66
CA GLY A 5 10.81 11.28 -1.16
C GLY A 5 9.30 11.31 -1.40
N GLU A 6 8.75 10.12 -1.67
CA GLU A 6 7.30 9.89 -1.69
C GLU A 6 6.73 10.08 -0.28
N ARG A 7 5.90 11.10 -0.13
CA ARG A 7 5.27 11.42 1.14
C ARG A 7 4.10 10.47 1.37
N GLN A 8 4.34 9.35 2.06
CA GLN A 8 3.36 8.27 2.31
C GLN A 8 2.00 8.76 2.83
N HIS A 9 1.93 9.89 3.54
CA HIS A 9 0.67 10.48 4.00
C HIS A 9 -0.31 10.81 2.88
N TYR A 10 0.16 11.19 1.68
CA TYR A 10 -0.73 11.42 0.55
C TYR A 10 -1.39 10.12 0.08
N ALA A 11 -0.61 9.04 -0.01
CA ALA A 11 -1.15 7.72 -0.36
C ALA A 11 -2.20 7.27 0.67
N PHE A 12 -1.93 7.43 1.96
CA PHE A 12 -2.90 7.08 3.01
C PHE A 12 -4.19 7.88 2.89
N CYS A 13 -4.13 9.20 2.68
CA CYS A 13 -5.32 10.03 2.52
C CYS A 13 -6.15 9.62 1.29
N LEU A 14 -5.50 9.30 0.17
CA LEU A 14 -6.21 8.86 -1.04
C LEU A 14 -6.89 7.50 -0.85
N ILE A 15 -6.21 6.55 -0.21
CA ILE A 15 -6.76 5.22 0.08
C ILE A 15 -7.93 5.34 1.07
N ASP A 16 -7.78 6.11 2.14
CA ASP A 16 -8.84 6.37 3.11
C ASP A 16 -10.09 6.99 2.43
N MET A 17 -9.89 8.01 1.59
CA MET A 17 -10.98 8.61 0.82
C MET A 17 -11.63 7.63 -0.14
N LEU A 18 -10.85 6.80 -0.84
CA LEU A 18 -11.39 5.76 -1.72
C LEU A 18 -12.29 4.80 -0.94
N PHE A 19 -11.82 4.26 0.19
CA PHE A 19 -12.55 3.29 0.98
C PHE A 19 -13.82 3.85 1.63
N LYS A 20 -13.86 5.16 1.95
CA LYS A 20 -15.08 5.86 2.39
C LYS A 20 -16.18 5.89 1.33
N HIS A 21 -15.83 5.75 0.06
CA HIS A 21 -16.77 5.77 -1.07
C HIS A 21 -17.01 4.40 -1.69
N LEU A 22 -16.34 3.35 -1.23
CA LEU A 22 -16.57 1.98 -1.69
C LEU A 22 -17.51 1.21 -0.76
N PRO A 23 -18.35 0.31 -1.30
CA PRO A 23 -19.14 -0.59 -0.47
C PRO A 23 -18.25 -1.43 0.46
N ALA A 24 -18.74 -1.71 1.68
CA ALA A 24 -18.02 -2.50 2.68
C ALA A 24 -17.71 -3.94 2.22
N SER A 25 -18.48 -4.46 1.26
CA SER A 25 -18.30 -5.81 0.70
C SER A 25 -17.17 -5.94 -0.33
N TYR A 26 -16.57 -4.82 -0.76
CA TYR A 26 -15.57 -4.85 -1.81
C TYR A 26 -14.17 -5.12 -1.24
N SER A 27 -13.43 -5.99 -1.91
CA SER A 27 -11.99 -6.16 -1.74
C SER A 27 -11.26 -5.41 -2.85
N VAL A 28 -10.17 -4.72 -2.52
CA VAL A 28 -9.42 -3.83 -3.42
C VAL A 28 -7.97 -4.30 -3.53
N GLY A 29 -7.50 -4.51 -4.76
CA GLY A 29 -6.07 -4.68 -5.03
C GLY A 29 -5.39 -3.32 -5.17
N LEU A 30 -4.34 -3.08 -4.39
CA LEU A 30 -3.52 -1.88 -4.45
C LEU A 30 -2.16 -2.21 -5.08
N LEU A 31 -2.02 -1.89 -6.36
CA LEU A 31 -0.75 -1.98 -7.08
C LEU A 31 0.03 -0.68 -6.90
N TYR A 32 1.12 -0.72 -6.13
CA TYR A 32 1.93 0.46 -5.84
C TYR A 32 3.41 0.10 -5.76
N ASP A 33 4.29 0.97 -6.26
CA ASP A 33 5.74 0.71 -6.35
C ASP A 33 6.39 0.50 -4.98
N ILE A 34 5.87 1.12 -3.92
CA ILE A 34 6.30 0.92 -2.53
C ILE A 34 5.25 0.21 -1.67
N ALA A 35 4.38 -0.64 -2.25
CA ALA A 35 3.30 -1.30 -1.51
C ALA A 35 3.79 -2.07 -0.26
N CYS A 36 4.96 -2.71 -0.31
CA CYS A 36 5.50 -3.43 0.86
C CYS A 36 5.91 -2.49 2.01
N GLN A 37 6.41 -1.29 1.69
CA GLN A 37 6.66 -0.26 2.71
C GLN A 37 5.34 0.28 3.27
N LEU A 38 4.34 0.48 2.41
CA LEU A 38 3.04 1.01 2.77
C LEU A 38 2.30 0.05 3.73
N GLU A 39 2.21 -1.24 3.39
CA GLU A 39 1.58 -2.25 4.24
C GLU A 39 2.29 -2.38 5.58
N ARG A 40 3.63 -2.39 5.59
CA ARG A 40 4.42 -2.40 6.82
C ARG A 40 4.11 -1.20 7.71
N SER A 41 3.97 0.00 7.13
CA SER A 41 3.58 1.19 7.87
C SER A 41 2.18 1.06 8.47
N CYS A 42 1.21 0.49 7.73
CA CYS A 42 -0.13 0.23 8.24
C CYS A 42 -0.12 -0.73 9.44
N ILE A 43 0.60 -1.84 9.35
CA ILE A 43 0.71 -2.83 10.44
C ILE A 43 1.42 -2.23 11.66
N LYS A 44 2.52 -1.50 11.44
CA LYS A 44 3.35 -0.98 12.54
C LYS A 44 2.69 0.18 13.28
N TRP A 45 2.01 1.08 12.57
CA TRP A 45 1.52 2.34 13.12
C TRP A 45 -0.01 2.42 13.21
N GLY A 46 -0.72 1.40 12.73
CA GLY A 46 -2.18 1.35 12.77
C GLY A 46 -2.88 2.20 11.73
N PHE A 47 -2.21 2.55 10.62
CA PHE A 47 -2.87 3.23 9.51
C PHE A 47 -3.84 2.28 8.79
N LEU A 48 -4.99 2.82 8.36
CA LEU A 48 -5.99 2.12 7.55
C LEU A 48 -6.50 0.79 8.16
N GLN A 49 -6.40 0.59 9.48
CA GLN A 49 -6.72 -0.69 10.14
C GLN A 49 -8.12 -1.22 9.81
N GLU A 50 -9.11 -0.32 9.71
CA GLU A 50 -10.49 -0.68 9.32
C GLU A 50 -10.57 -1.29 7.91
N PHE A 51 -9.69 -0.87 7.01
CA PHE A 51 -9.72 -1.25 5.60
C PHE A 51 -8.73 -2.35 5.26
N LEU A 52 -7.67 -2.56 6.06
CA LEU A 52 -6.63 -3.57 5.81
C LEU A 52 -7.16 -4.96 5.47
N PRO A 53 -8.20 -5.51 6.14
CA PRO A 53 -8.72 -6.84 5.79
C PRO A 53 -9.28 -6.94 4.37
N ARG A 54 -9.54 -5.80 3.73
CA ARG A 54 -10.10 -5.69 2.39
C ARG A 54 -9.09 -5.21 1.34
N ILE A 55 -7.81 -5.07 1.70
CA ILE A 55 -6.75 -4.62 0.79
C ILE A 55 -5.82 -5.79 0.47
N THR A 56 -5.55 -6.01 -0.80
CA THR A 56 -4.45 -6.87 -1.27
C THR A 56 -3.36 -5.97 -1.84
N PHE A 57 -2.18 -5.99 -1.24
CA PHE A 57 -1.03 -5.20 -1.70
C PHE A 57 -0.24 -5.97 -2.76
N ALA A 58 0.12 -5.29 -3.85
CA ALA A 58 0.95 -5.85 -4.90
C ALA A 58 1.96 -4.82 -5.41
N ILE A 59 3.09 -5.30 -5.93
CA ILE A 59 4.14 -4.48 -6.55
C ILE A 59 4.31 -4.94 -8.00
N SER A 60 4.41 -4.00 -8.94
CA SER A 60 4.72 -4.35 -10.34
C SER A 60 6.04 -5.11 -10.42
N VAL A 61 6.12 -6.15 -11.26
CA VAL A 61 7.32 -7.00 -11.43
C VAL A 61 8.59 -6.17 -11.60
N PHE A 62 8.55 -5.08 -12.37
CA PHE A 62 9.71 -4.22 -12.59
C PHE A 62 10.15 -3.43 -11.34
N HIS A 63 9.24 -3.15 -10.42
CA HIS A 63 9.54 -2.44 -9.17
C HIS A 63 9.89 -3.39 -8.02
N ALA A 64 9.42 -4.64 -8.05
CA ALA A 64 9.73 -5.64 -7.01
C ALA A 64 11.25 -5.85 -6.85
N PHE A 65 12.00 -5.89 -7.96
CA PHE A 65 13.46 -6.03 -7.96
C PHE A 65 14.21 -4.82 -7.38
N GLY A 66 13.56 -3.66 -7.25
CA GLY A 66 14.10 -2.49 -6.58
C GLY A 66 14.03 -2.56 -5.05
N HIS A 67 13.33 -3.55 -4.49
CA HIS A 67 13.18 -3.76 -3.05
C HIS A 67 13.94 -4.99 -2.56
N GLY A 68 14.01 -5.16 -1.23
CA GLY A 68 14.59 -6.34 -0.61
C GLY A 68 13.88 -7.64 -1.02
N TRP A 69 14.61 -8.76 -0.99
CA TRP A 69 14.13 -10.10 -1.36
C TRP A 69 12.74 -10.47 -0.84
N PRO A 70 12.35 -10.19 0.43
CA PRO A 70 11.00 -10.50 0.90
C PRO A 70 9.89 -9.77 0.13
N CYS A 71 10.13 -8.51 -0.29
CA CYS A 71 9.14 -7.79 -1.09
C CYS A 71 8.96 -8.44 -2.46
N GLN A 72 10.02 -9.02 -3.03
CA GLN A 72 9.94 -9.78 -4.28
C GLN A 72 9.06 -11.01 -4.08
N CYS A 73 9.32 -11.84 -3.09
CA CYS A 73 8.57 -13.10 -2.87
C CYS A 73 7.10 -12.90 -2.50
N ILE A 74 6.76 -11.84 -1.76
CA ILE A 74 5.43 -11.67 -1.17
C ILE A 74 4.50 -10.84 -2.07
N TYR A 75 5.05 -9.86 -2.79
CA TYR A 75 4.26 -8.87 -3.51
C TYR A 75 4.41 -8.94 -5.03
N HIS A 76 5.19 -9.88 -5.56
CA HIS A 76 5.14 -10.15 -7.00
C HIS A 76 3.74 -10.67 -7.35
N PRO A 77 3.13 -10.23 -8.47
CA PRO A 77 1.91 -10.82 -9.00
C PRO A 77 2.12 -12.26 -9.49
#